data_AF-A0A6Y5D9Q6-F1
#
_entry.id   AF-A0A6Y5D9Q6-F1
#
_cell.length_a   1.000
_cell.length_b   1.000
_cell.length_c   1.000
_cell.angle_alpha   90.00
_cell.angle_beta   90.00
_cell.angle_gamma   90.00
#
_symmetry.space_group_name_H-M   'P 1'
#
loop_
_entity.id
_entity.type
_entity.pdbx_description
1 polymer ?
#
loop_
_entity_poly.entity_id
_entity_poly.type
_entity_poly.pdbx_seq_one_letter_code
_entity_poly.pdbx_strand_id
1 'polypeptide(L)'
;DLMQFANDAVKMGVAFDTTAEESGQMMAQWRTAFKLTQEDVVVLADKINYLGNTGPANAKKISDIVTRIGPLGGVAGVASGEIAAMGATIAGMGVESEIASTGIKNFMLSLTAGNSATKAQKQAMAFLKLNPRKLAEDMQKDSRGAMLKVLDSLAKVPKAKQAAVMNALFGKESLSAIAPLLT
;
A
#
# COMPACT_ATOMS: atom_id res chain seq x y z
N ASP A 1 10.94 11.58 25.77
CA ASP A 1 9.89 11.86 24.78
C ASP A 1 10.20 12.92 23.74
N LEU A 2 10.20 14.22 24.04
CA LEU A 2 10.36 15.23 22.97
C LEU A 2 11.75 15.25 22.31
N MET A 3 12.83 15.06 23.08
CA MET A 3 14.19 15.02 22.53
C MET A 3 14.41 13.83 21.60
N GLN A 4 13.89 12.65 21.94
CA GLN A 4 14.00 11.46 21.09
C GLN A 4 13.23 11.67 19.79
N PHE A 5 11.99 12.14 19.88
CA PHE A 5 11.19 12.43 18.70
C PHE A 5 11.86 13.44 17.76
N ALA A 6 12.40 14.53 18.30
CA ALA A 6 13.12 15.53 17.52
C ALA A 6 14.38 14.95 16.85
N ASN A 7 15.15 14.12 17.56
CA ASN A 7 16.33 13.45 17.01
C ASN A 7 15.96 12.48 15.88
N ASP A 8 14.89 11.69 16.06
CA ASP A 8 14.44 10.74 15.03
C ASP A 8 13.91 11.49 13.80
N ALA A 9 13.19 12.60 13.99
CA ALA A 9 12.71 13.44 12.90
C ALA A 9 13.86 14.07 12.09
N VAL A 10 14.93 14.52 12.75
CA VAL A 10 16.14 15.03 12.07
C VAL A 10 16.83 13.93 11.26
N LYS A 11 17.01 12.73 11.83
CA LYS A 11 17.62 11.60 11.13
C LYS A 11 16.80 11.18 9.91
N MET A 12 15.49 11.08 10.07
CA MET A 12 14.57 10.77 8.98
C MET A 12 14.62 11.85 7.89
N GLY A 13 14.67 13.13 8.25
CA GLY A 13 14.80 14.24 7.31
C GLY A 13 16.02 14.10 6.40
N VAL A 14 17.18 13.81 7.00
CA VAL A 14 18.41 13.55 6.25
C VAL A 14 18.28 12.33 5.35
N ALA A 15 17.73 11.22 5.86
CA ALA A 15 17.59 9.99 5.09
C ALA A 15 16.61 10.11 3.92
N PHE A 16 15.57 10.93 4.05
CA PHE A 16 14.46 11.02 3.08
C PHE A 16 14.59 12.23 2.16
N ASP A 17 15.64 13.04 2.31
CA ASP A 17 15.83 14.30 1.59
C ASP A 17 14.63 15.25 1.77
N THR A 18 14.30 15.51 3.04
CA THR A 18 13.17 16.33 3.50
C THR A 18 13.55 17.05 4.79
N THR A 19 12.70 17.96 5.26
CA THR A 19 12.98 18.69 6.50
C THR A 19 12.68 17.84 7.74
N ALA A 20 13.28 18.23 8.88
CA ALA A 20 12.95 17.62 10.17
C ALA A 20 11.49 17.88 10.56
N GLU A 21 10.93 19.02 10.17
CA GLU A 21 9.52 19.38 10.41
C GLU A 21 8.57 18.46 9.64
N GLU A 22 8.77 18.30 8.33
CA GLU A 22 8.00 17.37 7.49
C GLU A 22 8.12 15.93 8.00
N SER A 23 9.34 15.52 8.39
CA SER A 23 9.58 14.19 8.96
C SER A 23 8.83 13.97 10.26
N GLY A 24 8.89 14.93 11.19
CA GLY A 24 8.14 14.88 12.44
C GLY A 24 6.63 14.78 12.19
N GLN A 25 6.11 15.55 11.23
CA GLN A 25 4.71 15.47 10.83
C GLN A 25 4.33 14.09 10.28
N MET A 26 5.14 13.53 9.37
CA MET A 26 4.92 12.19 8.82
C MET A 26 4.95 11.13 9.93
N MET A 27 5.94 11.17 10.82
CA MET A 27 6.03 10.24 11.95
C MET A 27 4.79 10.31 12.85
N ALA A 28 4.32 11.52 13.18
CA ALA A 28 3.12 11.70 14.00
C ALA A 28 1.86 11.15 13.30
N GLN A 29 1.74 11.39 11.99
CA GLN A 29 0.65 10.84 11.18
C GLN A 29 0.69 9.31 11.14
N TRP A 30 1.86 8.70 10.94
CA TRP A 30 2.00 7.25 10.90
C TRP A 30 1.72 6.60 12.25
N ARG A 31 2.23 7.18 13.35
CA ARG A 31 1.92 6.72 14.70
C ARG A 31 0.43 6.70 14.97
N THR A 32 -0.29 7.73 14.53
CA THR A 32 -1.74 7.81 14.68
C THR A 32 -2.46 6.80 13.78
N ALA A 33 -2.14 6.80 12.49
CA ALA A 33 -2.85 6.02 11.48
C ALA A 33 -2.66 4.51 11.64
N PHE A 34 -1.45 4.09 12.00
CA PHE A 34 -1.07 2.68 12.15
C PHE A 34 -0.98 2.23 13.61
N LYS A 35 -1.29 3.13 14.58
CA LYS A 35 -1.19 2.86 16.02
C LYS A 35 0.21 2.42 16.47
N LEU A 36 1.24 3.08 15.93
CA LEU A 36 2.65 2.75 16.17
C LEU A 36 3.17 3.45 17.43
N THR A 37 4.04 2.76 18.15
CA THR A 37 4.90 3.39 19.16
C THR A 37 5.97 4.26 18.50
N GLN A 38 6.78 4.95 19.31
CA GLN A 38 7.94 5.68 18.78
C GLN A 38 8.96 4.73 18.14
N GLU A 39 9.18 3.57 18.75
CA GLU A 39 10.11 2.56 18.22
C GLU A 39 9.59 2.00 16.88
N ASP A 40 8.30 1.67 16.81
CA ASP A 40 7.69 1.10 15.61
C ASP A 40 7.69 2.08 14.42
N VAL A 41 7.54 3.39 14.66
CA VAL A 41 7.59 4.37 13.57
C VAL A 41 9.01 4.55 13.03
N VAL A 42 10.03 4.43 13.88
CA VAL A 42 11.44 4.41 13.45
C VAL A 42 11.70 3.15 12.61
N VAL A 43 11.19 1.98 13.03
CA VAL A 43 11.28 0.75 12.24
C VAL A 43 10.60 0.89 10.87
N LEU A 44 9.46 1.58 10.78
CA LEU A 44 8.83 1.89 9.50
C LEU A 44 9.70 2.83 8.65
N ALA A 45 10.26 3.88 9.25
CA ALA A 45 11.16 4.81 8.56
C ALA A 45 12.41 4.09 8.03
N ASP A 46 13.00 3.19 8.81
CA ASP A 46 14.14 2.38 8.40
C ASP A 46 13.80 1.44 7.23
N LYS A 47 12.61 0.81 7.24
CA LYS A 47 12.14 0.01 6.11
C LYS A 47 11.98 0.84 4.85
N ILE A 48 11.39 2.04 4.95
CA ILE A 48 11.24 2.94 3.82
C ILE A 48 12.61 3.41 3.31
N ASN A 49 13.54 3.76 4.20
CA ASN A 49 14.91 4.12 3.84
C ASN A 49 15.61 2.97 3.10
N TYR A 50 15.50 1.75 3.62
CA TYR A 50 16.06 0.56 2.98
C TYR A 50 15.48 0.35 1.58
N LEU A 51 14.16 0.40 1.42
CA LEU A 51 13.49 0.29 0.12
C LEU A 51 13.93 1.42 -0.83
N GLY A 52 14.09 2.63 -0.30
CA GLY A 52 14.55 3.81 -1.03
C GLY A 52 15.98 3.70 -1.56
N ASN A 53 16.86 3.03 -0.80
CA ASN A 53 18.28 2.89 -1.12
C ASN A 53 18.58 1.63 -1.95
N THR A 54 17.68 0.64 -1.97
CA THR A 54 17.89 -0.64 -2.66
C THR A 54 17.01 -0.81 -3.89
N GLY A 55 15.94 -0.03 -4.01
CA GLY A 55 15.03 -0.02 -5.14
C GLY A 55 15.16 1.23 -6.02
N PRO A 56 14.39 1.29 -7.12
CA PRO A 56 14.40 2.44 -8.03
C PRO A 56 13.54 3.64 -7.56
N ALA A 57 12.69 3.45 -6.54
CA ALA A 57 11.93 4.54 -5.92
C ALA A 57 12.75 5.16 -4.78
N ASN A 58 12.75 6.48 -4.63
CA ASN A 58 13.38 7.12 -3.47
C ASN A 58 12.50 7.07 -2.21
N ALA A 59 13.12 7.21 -1.03
CA ALA A 59 12.44 7.15 0.26
C ALA A 59 11.29 8.17 0.38
N LYS A 60 11.47 9.38 -0.17
CA LYS A 60 10.45 10.45 -0.19
C LYS A 60 9.17 10.04 -0.92
N LYS A 61 9.27 9.47 -2.12
CA LYS A 61 8.10 9.01 -2.87
C LYS A 61 7.38 7.89 -2.13
N ILE A 62 8.12 6.97 -1.53
CA ILE A 62 7.55 5.87 -0.74
C ILE A 62 6.84 6.43 0.50
N SER A 63 7.45 7.37 1.22
CA SER A 63 6.87 7.99 2.41
C SER A 63 5.60 8.76 2.09
N ASP A 64 5.54 9.46 0.95
CA ASP A 64 4.33 10.16 0.50
C ASP A 64 3.17 9.19 0.30
N ILE A 65 3.43 8.03 -0.33
CA ILE A 65 2.42 6.99 -0.53
C ILE A 65 1.95 6.42 0.80
N VAL A 66 2.89 6.05 1.69
CA VAL A 66 2.58 5.50 3.02
C VAL A 66 1.72 6.47 3.83
N THR A 67 2.06 7.77 3.83
CA THR A 67 1.31 8.82 4.51
C THR A 67 -0.12 8.94 3.99
N ARG A 68 -0.31 8.96 2.66
CA ARG A 68 -1.64 9.08 2.04
C ARG A 68 -2.52 7.85 2.28
N ILE A 69 -1.91 6.68 2.37
CA ILE A 69 -2.61 5.41 2.55
C ILE A 69 -2.85 5.07 4.02
N GLY A 70 -2.04 5.62 4.94
CA GLY A 70 -2.06 5.28 6.36
C GLY A 70 -3.44 5.19 7.01
N PRO A 71 -4.33 6.20 6.84
CA PRO A 71 -5.67 6.16 7.42
C PRO A 71 -6.51 4.94 7.00
N LEU A 72 -6.21 4.36 5.83
CA LEU A 72 -6.91 3.19 5.30
C LEU A 72 -6.23 1.86 5.68
N GLY A 73 -4.93 1.86 5.97
CA GLY A 73 -4.17 0.64 6.28
C GLY A 73 -4.77 -0.13 7.46
N GLY A 74 -5.07 0.57 8.57
CA GLY A 74 -5.70 -0.03 9.75
C GLY A 74 -7.11 -0.57 9.50
N VAL A 75 -7.89 0.08 8.64
CA VAL A 75 -9.23 -0.39 8.24
C VAL A 75 -9.14 -1.62 7.34
N ALA A 76 -8.15 -1.62 6.44
CA ALA A 76 -7.93 -2.71 5.49
C ALA A 76 -7.23 -3.94 6.10
N GLY A 77 -6.72 -3.83 7.33
CA GLY A 77 -5.91 -4.87 7.98
C GLY A 77 -4.49 -4.99 7.40
N VAL A 78 -4.02 -3.96 6.68
CA VAL A 78 -2.71 -3.96 6.00
C VAL A 78 -1.70 -3.23 6.85
N ALA A 79 -0.60 -3.90 7.19
CA ALA A 79 0.47 -3.30 7.96
C ALA A 79 1.28 -2.28 7.12
N SER A 80 1.88 -1.33 7.82
CA SER A 80 2.57 -0.19 7.20
C SER A 80 3.75 -0.60 6.31
N GLY A 81 4.43 -1.70 6.67
CA GLY A 81 5.53 -2.26 5.89
C GLY A 81 5.08 -2.79 4.53
N GLU A 82 3.92 -3.44 4.46
CA GLU A 82 3.32 -3.93 3.22
C GLU A 82 2.89 -2.75 2.31
N ILE A 83 2.36 -1.68 2.90
CA ILE A 83 2.04 -0.46 2.14
C ILE A 83 3.31 0.18 1.59
N ALA A 84 4.38 0.26 2.39
CA ALA A 84 5.67 0.76 1.95
C ALA A 84 6.25 -0.09 0.80
N ALA A 85 6.15 -1.43 0.89
CA ALA A 85 6.61 -2.34 -0.15
C ALA A 85 5.81 -2.17 -1.46
N MET A 86 4.48 -2.09 -1.38
CA MET A 86 3.65 -1.79 -2.57
C MET A 86 4.01 -0.42 -3.16
N GLY A 87 4.16 0.61 -2.32
CA GLY A 87 4.57 1.94 -2.75
C GLY A 87 5.92 1.95 -3.45
N ALA A 88 6.91 1.23 -2.91
CA ALA A 88 8.25 1.10 -3.51
C ALA A 88 8.20 0.41 -4.88
N THR A 89 7.47 -0.70 -5.01
CA THR A 89 7.32 -1.40 -6.30
C THR A 89 6.66 -0.50 -7.35
N ILE A 90 5.59 0.19 -6.98
CA ILE A 90 4.80 0.99 -7.91
C ILE A 90 5.53 2.27 -8.32
N ALA A 91 6.06 3.02 -7.34
CA ALA A 91 6.85 4.22 -7.61
C ALA A 91 8.14 3.89 -8.37
N GLY A 92 8.71 2.69 -8.13
CA GLY A 92 9.90 2.20 -8.80
C GLY A 92 9.71 2.00 -10.31
N MET A 93 8.47 1.77 -10.74
CA MET A 93 8.07 1.71 -12.15
C MET A 93 7.77 3.10 -12.74
N GLY A 94 8.08 4.19 -12.03
CA GLY A 94 7.85 5.56 -12.48
C GLY A 94 6.43 6.06 -12.29
N VAL A 95 5.59 5.36 -11.52
CA VAL A 95 4.23 5.82 -11.21
C VAL A 95 4.28 6.88 -10.12
N GLU A 96 3.62 8.02 -10.36
CA GLU A 96 3.58 9.12 -9.40
C GLU A 96 2.82 8.77 -8.12
N SER A 97 3.27 9.35 -6.99
CA SER A 97 2.77 9.00 -5.65
C SER A 97 1.26 9.11 -5.50
N GLU A 98 0.63 10.08 -6.15
CA GLU A 98 -0.83 10.26 -6.14
C GLU A 98 -1.58 9.14 -6.87
N ILE A 99 -1.07 8.73 -8.04
CA ILE A 99 -1.61 7.63 -8.83
C ILE A 99 -1.40 6.31 -8.09
N ALA A 100 -0.19 6.09 -7.54
CA ALA A 100 0.14 4.94 -6.73
C ALA A 100 -0.77 4.83 -5.50
N SER A 101 -0.95 5.93 -4.77
CA SER A 101 -1.84 6.01 -3.61
C SER A 101 -3.29 5.70 -4.00
N THR A 102 -3.78 6.25 -5.11
CA THR A 102 -5.15 5.98 -5.57
C THR A 102 -5.34 4.51 -5.93
N GLY A 103 -4.37 3.91 -6.62
CA GLY A 103 -4.40 2.50 -6.96
C GLY A 103 -4.34 1.58 -5.74
N ILE A 104 -3.43 1.83 -4.79
CA ILE A 104 -3.32 1.06 -3.54
C ILE A 104 -4.62 1.19 -2.72
N LYS A 105 -5.18 2.40 -2.62
CA LYS A 105 -6.46 2.65 -1.94
C LYS A 105 -7.57 1.79 -2.54
N ASN A 106 -7.75 1.83 -3.86
CA ASN A 106 -8.81 1.10 -4.55
C ASN A 106 -8.59 -0.41 -4.52
N PHE A 107 -7.32 -0.85 -4.57
CA PHE A 107 -6.94 -2.24 -4.37
C PHE A 107 -7.44 -2.72 -3.01
N MET A 108 -7.00 -2.08 -1.91
CA MET A 108 -7.41 -2.44 -0.55
C MET A 108 -8.93 -2.41 -0.36
N LEU A 109 -9.60 -1.33 -0.78
CA LEU A 109 -11.06 -1.21 -0.68
C LEU A 109 -11.80 -2.34 -1.39
N SER A 110 -11.30 -2.76 -2.56
CA SER A 110 -11.90 -3.88 -3.30
C SER A 110 -11.76 -5.19 -2.53
N LEU A 111 -10.58 -5.46 -1.94
CA LEU A 111 -10.35 -6.72 -1.22
C LEU A 111 -11.12 -6.78 0.10
N THR A 112 -11.41 -5.65 0.73
CA THR A 112 -12.16 -5.58 1.99
C THR A 112 -13.66 -5.32 1.80
N ALA A 113 -14.15 -5.19 0.56
CA ALA A 113 -15.54 -4.84 0.29
C ALA A 113 -16.55 -5.90 0.78
N GLY A 114 -16.14 -7.17 0.86
CA GLY A 114 -16.99 -8.25 1.37
C GLY A 114 -18.34 -8.33 0.65
N ASN A 115 -19.43 -8.32 1.42
CA ASN A 115 -20.79 -8.36 0.86
C ASN A 115 -21.17 -7.09 0.08
N SER A 116 -20.53 -5.96 0.39
CA SER A 116 -20.75 -4.66 -0.26
C SER A 116 -20.05 -4.54 -1.61
N ALA A 117 -19.27 -5.55 -2.03
CA ALA A 117 -18.66 -5.59 -3.35
C ALA A 117 -19.73 -5.39 -4.46
N THR A 118 -19.39 -4.58 -5.45
CA THR A 118 -20.28 -4.28 -6.59
C THR A 118 -20.54 -5.54 -7.42
N LYS A 119 -21.56 -5.50 -8.29
CA LYS A 119 -21.85 -6.62 -9.20
C LYS A 119 -20.65 -6.97 -10.08
N ALA A 120 -19.95 -5.96 -10.61
CA ALA A 120 -18.76 -6.14 -11.45
C ALA A 120 -17.61 -6.77 -10.66
N GLN A 121 -17.34 -6.27 -9.44
CA GLN A 121 -16.33 -6.86 -8.56
C GLN A 121 -16.63 -8.31 -8.21
N LYS A 122 -17.89 -8.64 -7.87
CA LYS A 122 -18.33 -10.01 -7.58
C LYS A 122 -18.12 -10.95 -8.77
N GLN A 123 -18.45 -10.49 -9.99
CA GLN A 123 -18.23 -11.26 -11.21
C GLN A 123 -16.74 -11.50 -11.49
N ALA A 124 -15.91 -10.47 -11.35
CA ALA A 124 -14.47 -10.59 -11.53
C ALA A 124 -13.82 -11.49 -10.47
N MET A 125 -14.22 -11.36 -9.20
CA MET A 125 -13.77 -12.26 -8.13
C MET A 125 -14.19 -13.70 -8.38
N ALA A 126 -15.43 -13.94 -8.81
CA ALA A 126 -15.90 -15.28 -9.17
C ALA A 126 -15.10 -15.88 -10.34
N PHE A 127 -14.77 -15.07 -11.37
CA PHE A 127 -13.88 -15.48 -12.46
C PHE A 127 -12.49 -15.90 -11.96
N LEU A 128 -11.97 -15.20 -10.94
CA LEU A 128 -10.73 -15.55 -10.24
C LEU A 128 -10.88 -16.66 -9.18
N LYS A 129 -12.08 -17.24 -9.03
CA LYS A 129 -12.42 -18.23 -7.99
C LYS A 129 -12.22 -17.71 -6.56
N LEU A 130 -12.43 -16.41 -6.35
CA LEU A 130 -12.39 -15.74 -5.06
C LEU A 130 -13.81 -15.46 -4.56
N ASN A 131 -14.02 -15.69 -3.26
CA ASN A 131 -15.27 -15.31 -2.59
C ASN A 131 -15.06 -13.96 -1.89
N PRO A 132 -15.87 -12.92 -2.18
CA PRO A 132 -15.68 -11.58 -1.60
C PRO A 132 -15.72 -11.54 -0.07
N ARG A 133 -16.67 -12.25 0.55
CA ARG A 133 -16.81 -12.29 2.01
C ARG A 133 -15.58 -12.94 2.64
N LYS A 134 -15.18 -14.10 2.12
CA LYS A 134 -13.98 -14.80 2.61
C LYS A 134 -12.73 -13.96 2.41
N LEU A 135 -12.59 -13.29 1.27
CA LEU A 135 -11.45 -12.43 1.00
C LEU A 135 -11.36 -11.27 1.99
N ALA A 136 -12.48 -10.64 2.33
CA ALA A 136 -12.51 -9.59 3.34
C ALA A 136 -12.14 -10.12 4.74
N GLU A 137 -12.59 -11.33 5.11
CA GLU A 137 -12.19 -11.98 6.36
C GLU A 137 -10.70 -12.36 6.36
N ASP A 138 -10.17 -12.86 5.24
CA ASP A 138 -8.76 -13.20 5.06
C ASP A 138 -7.90 -11.94 5.15
N MET A 139 -8.33 -10.79 4.61
CA MET A 139 -7.62 -9.50 4.73
C MET A 139 -7.44 -9.05 6.19
N GLN A 140 -8.37 -9.37 7.08
CA GLN A 140 -8.25 -9.02 8.50
C GLN A 140 -7.34 -9.97 9.28
N LYS A 141 -7.14 -11.21 8.78
CA LYS A 141 -6.35 -12.25 9.46
C LYS A 141 -4.92 -12.32 8.94
N ASP A 142 -4.77 -12.27 7.62
CA ASP A 142 -3.51 -12.34 6.88
C ASP A 142 -3.66 -11.53 5.59
N SER A 143 -3.60 -10.21 5.70
CA SER A 143 -3.70 -9.30 4.56
C SER A 143 -2.63 -9.57 3.51
N ARG A 144 -1.40 -9.88 3.92
CA ARG A 144 -0.31 -10.19 3.00
C ARG A 144 -0.64 -11.41 2.15
N GLY A 145 -1.02 -12.52 2.77
CA GLY A 145 -1.40 -13.74 2.06
C GLY A 145 -2.62 -13.55 1.16
N ALA A 146 -3.62 -12.80 1.63
CA ALA A 146 -4.80 -12.46 0.84
C ALA A 146 -4.48 -11.62 -0.40
N MET A 147 -3.66 -10.57 -0.26
CA MET A 147 -3.22 -9.72 -1.38
C MET A 147 -2.41 -10.53 -2.39
N LEU A 148 -1.44 -11.34 -1.95
CA LEU A 148 -0.64 -12.19 -2.82
C LEU A 148 -1.50 -13.20 -3.59
N LYS A 149 -2.47 -13.83 -2.93
CA LYS A 149 -3.41 -14.75 -3.59
C LYS A 149 -4.20 -14.07 -4.72
N VAL A 150 -4.60 -12.81 -4.53
CA VAL A 150 -5.31 -12.04 -5.56
C VAL A 150 -4.38 -11.73 -6.73
N LEU A 151 -3.17 -11.25 -6.45
CA LEU A 151 -2.15 -10.95 -7.48
C LEU A 151 -1.77 -12.21 -8.27
N ASP A 152 -1.54 -13.34 -7.60
CA ASP A 152 -1.26 -14.64 -8.22
C ASP A 152 -2.40 -15.12 -9.12
N SER A 153 -3.65 -14.90 -8.68
CA SER A 153 -4.83 -15.26 -9.47
C SER A 153 -4.94 -14.40 -10.72
N LEU A 154 -4.63 -13.09 -10.61
CA LEU A 154 -4.57 -12.15 -11.72
C LEU A 154 -3.45 -12.48 -12.71
N ALA A 155 -2.27 -12.84 -12.21
CA ALA A 155 -1.12 -13.20 -13.04
C ALA A 155 -1.42 -14.41 -13.96
N LYS A 156 -2.29 -15.32 -13.51
CA LYS A 156 -2.73 -16.51 -14.28
C LYS A 156 -3.82 -16.22 -15.31
N VAL A 157 -4.45 -15.04 -15.27
CA VAL A 157 -5.44 -14.64 -16.27
C VAL A 157 -4.75 -14.44 -17.63
N PRO A 158 -5.33 -14.92 -18.75
CA PRO A 158 -4.77 -14.64 -20.08
C PRO A 158 -4.51 -13.15 -20.29
N LYS A 159 -3.34 -12.78 -20.85
CA LYS A 159 -2.91 -11.38 -21.00
C LYS A 159 -3.98 -10.47 -21.63
N ALA A 160 -4.69 -10.96 -22.64
CA ALA A 160 -5.79 -10.23 -23.31
C ALA A 160 -6.97 -9.87 -22.38
N LYS A 161 -7.12 -10.52 -21.23
CA LYS A 161 -8.20 -10.30 -20.26
C LYS A 161 -7.74 -9.58 -18.98
N GLN A 162 -6.43 -9.53 -18.70
CA GLN A 162 -5.91 -8.98 -17.44
C GLN A 162 -6.38 -7.54 -17.18
N ALA A 163 -6.25 -6.65 -18.16
CA ALA A 163 -6.67 -5.25 -18.01
C ALA A 163 -8.17 -5.11 -17.71
N ALA A 164 -9.03 -5.91 -18.36
CA ALA A 164 -10.46 -5.89 -18.13
C ALA A 164 -10.83 -6.39 -16.72
N VAL A 165 -10.19 -7.46 -16.25
CA VAL A 165 -10.41 -8.01 -14.90
C VAL A 165 -9.91 -7.03 -13.83
N MET A 166 -8.73 -6.44 -14.01
CA MET A 166 -8.21 -5.42 -13.10
C MET A 166 -9.14 -4.20 -13.04
N ASN A 167 -9.65 -3.73 -14.18
CA ASN A 167 -10.60 -2.61 -14.22
C ASN A 167 -11.89 -2.93 -13.48
N ALA A 168 -12.43 -4.15 -13.64
CA ALA A 168 -13.64 -4.59 -12.95
C ALA A 168 -13.45 -4.70 -11.43
N LEU A 169 -12.24 -5.04 -10.96
CA LEU A 169 -11.94 -5.17 -9.53
C LEU A 169 -11.59 -3.83 -8.88
N PHE A 170 -10.76 -3.03 -9.55
CA PHE A 170 -10.05 -1.91 -8.92
C PHE A 170 -10.34 -0.57 -9.57
N GLY A 171 -11.05 -0.54 -10.70
CA GLY A 171 -11.29 0.67 -11.48
C GLY A 171 -10.12 1.06 -12.39
N LYS A 172 -10.43 1.90 -13.37
CA LYS A 172 -9.52 2.28 -14.47
C LYS A 172 -8.29 3.05 -13.99
N GLU A 173 -8.48 3.92 -13.01
CA GLU A 173 -7.43 4.77 -12.42
C GLU A 173 -6.37 3.96 -11.68
N SER A 174 -6.70 2.73 -11.28
CA SER A 174 -5.81 1.86 -10.51
C SER A 174 -4.92 0.98 -11.38
N LEU A 175 -5.15 0.95 -12.70
CA LEU A 175 -4.47 0.01 -13.60
C LEU A 175 -2.96 0.23 -13.65
N SER A 176 -2.53 1.49 -13.75
CA SER A 176 -1.10 1.86 -13.79
C SER A 176 -0.38 1.52 -12.49
N ALA A 177 -1.08 1.55 -11.36
CA ALA A 177 -0.53 1.21 -10.06
C ALA A 177 -0.51 -0.31 -9.80
N ILE A 178 -1.51 -1.06 -10.26
CA ILE A 178 -1.62 -2.49 -9.92
C ILE A 178 -0.86 -3.38 -10.92
N ALA A 179 -0.74 -2.97 -12.19
CA ALA A 179 0.00 -3.75 -13.17
C ALA A 179 1.47 -4.03 -12.77
N PRO A 180 2.22 -3.07 -12.19
CA PRO A 180 3.54 -3.32 -11.58
C PRO A 180 3.60 -4.42 -10.52
N LEU A 181 2.50 -4.70 -9.83
CA LEU A 181 2.47 -5.70 -8.75
C LEU A 181 2.31 -7.13 -9.27
N LEU A 182 2.17 -7.33 -10.59
CA LEU A 182 1.98 -8.64 -11.23
C LEU A 182 3.27 -9.24 -11.82
N THR A 183 4.40 -8.56 -11.70
CA THR A 183 5.68 -8.94 -12.33
C THR A 183 6.62 -9.64 -11.37
#